data_AF-A0AAW0W0D7-F1
#
_entry.id   AF-A0AAW0W0D7-F1
#
_cell.length_a   1.000
_cell.length_b   1.000
_cell.length_c   1.000
_cell.angle_alpha   90.00
_cell.angle_beta   90.00
_cell.angle_gamma   90.00
#
_symmetry.space_group_name_H-M   'P 1'
#
loop_
_entity.id
_entity.type
_entity.pdbx_description
1 polymer ?
#
loop_
_entity_poly.entity_id
_entity_poly.type
_entity_poly.pdbx_seq_one_letter_code
_entity_poly.pdbx_strand_id
1 'polypeptide(L)'
;RQLVCNLLGQLDSNIFYDNLRALVLERVGSEVQLNSIEALGLLKDDQVHKDNTPLDTLSNYLSKRLDFGPGERDLVVLRHEIGITWPDGRQELKGINLVSYGEANGYSAMAKTVGYPAAITTRMVLDGEIQGHGIILPFTRDIYKPLITRLQNEGITASEKSTWL
;
A
#
# COMPACT_ATOMS: atom_id res chain seq x y z
N ARG A 1 -17.48 13.97 -15.63
CA ARG A 1 -17.22 14.55 -16.97
C ARG A 1 -16.70 15.99 -16.93
N GLN A 2 -17.47 16.95 -16.39
CA GLN A 2 -17.10 18.38 -16.39
C GLN A 2 -15.73 18.66 -15.75
N LEU A 3 -15.39 17.97 -14.65
CA LEU A 3 -14.09 18.09 -14.01
C LEU A 3 -12.93 17.74 -14.96
N VAL A 4 -13.06 16.66 -15.74
CA VAL A 4 -12.04 16.23 -16.70
C VAL A 4 -11.94 17.23 -17.86
N CYS A 5 -13.07 17.76 -18.34
CA CYS A 5 -13.07 18.81 -19.37
C CYS A 5 -12.29 20.05 -18.89
N ASN A 6 -12.55 20.50 -17.67
CA ASN A 6 -11.84 21.63 -17.07
C ASN A 6 -10.33 21.37 -16.94
N LEU A 7 -9.92 20.15 -16.54
CA LEU A 7 -8.50 19.77 -16.43
C LEU A 7 -7.79 19.71 -17.78
N LEU A 8 -8.53 19.45 -18.87
CA LEU A 8 -8.03 19.48 -20.25
C LEU A 8 -8.11 20.87 -20.89
N GLY A 9 -8.46 21.91 -20.11
CA GLY A 9 -8.59 23.28 -20.62
C GLY A 9 -9.82 23.51 -21.51
N GLN A 10 -10.79 22.59 -21.50
CA GLN A 10 -12.05 22.74 -22.22
C GLN A 10 -13.06 23.47 -21.34
N LEU A 11 -13.48 24.66 -21.78
CA LEU A 11 -14.44 25.51 -21.07
C LEU A 11 -15.90 25.11 -21.35
N ASP A 12 -16.15 24.38 -22.44
CA ASP A 12 -17.48 23.88 -22.79
C ASP A 12 -17.67 22.45 -22.25
N SER A 13 -18.65 22.29 -21.35
CA SER A 13 -19.03 21.01 -20.76
C SER A 13 -19.92 20.13 -21.66
N ASN A 14 -20.32 20.65 -22.84
CA ASN A 14 -21.16 19.96 -23.82
C ASN A 14 -20.38 19.19 -24.89
N ILE A 15 -19.09 18.90 -24.64
CA ILE A 15 -18.29 18.08 -25.53
C ILE A 15 -18.92 16.68 -25.71
N PHE A 16 -19.01 16.23 -26.97
CA PHE A 16 -19.41 14.85 -27.28
C PHE A 16 -18.43 13.84 -26.67
N TYR A 17 -18.95 12.71 -26.20
CA TYR A 17 -18.15 11.68 -25.52
C TYR A 17 -16.94 11.23 -26.35
N ASP A 18 -17.13 10.99 -27.65
CA ASP A 18 -16.05 10.53 -28.54
C ASP A 18 -14.93 11.57 -28.70
N ASN A 19 -15.29 12.87 -28.72
CA ASN A 19 -14.32 13.95 -28.78
C ASN A 19 -13.55 14.06 -27.47
N LEU A 20 -14.22 13.90 -26.32
CA LEU A 20 -13.56 13.85 -25.02
C LEU A 20 -12.61 12.66 -24.93
N ARG A 21 -13.03 11.50 -25.42
CA ARG A 21 -12.22 10.28 -25.51
C ARG A 21 -10.96 10.52 -26.34
N ALA A 22 -11.08 11.16 -27.50
CA ALA A 22 -9.95 11.52 -28.36
C ALA A 22 -8.97 12.50 -27.68
N LEU A 23 -9.47 13.52 -26.98
CA LEU A 23 -8.62 14.46 -26.24
C LEU A 23 -7.87 13.79 -25.09
N VAL A 24 -8.53 12.89 -24.37
CA VAL A 24 -7.88 12.10 -23.31
C VAL A 24 -6.82 11.19 -23.94
N LEU A 25 -7.13 10.52 -25.06
CA LEU A 25 -6.18 9.67 -25.78
C LEU A 25 -4.92 10.45 -26.19
N GLU A 26 -5.08 11.63 -26.77
CA GLU A 26 -3.98 12.51 -27.15
C GLU A 26 -3.12 12.87 -25.94
N ARG A 27 -3.77 13.12 -24.79
CA ARG A 27 -3.07 13.52 -23.55
C ARG A 27 -2.29 12.39 -22.90
N VAL A 28 -2.83 11.18 -22.89
CA VAL A 28 -2.24 10.00 -22.23
C VAL A 28 -1.35 9.18 -23.16
N GLY A 29 -1.56 9.27 -24.47
CA GLY A 29 -0.74 8.62 -25.49
C GLY A 29 -0.88 7.09 -25.58
N SER A 30 -1.87 6.49 -24.91
CA SER A 30 -2.07 5.04 -24.87
C SER A 30 -3.53 4.66 -24.69
N GLU A 31 -4.04 3.75 -25.53
CA GLU A 31 -5.37 3.15 -25.39
C GLU A 31 -5.54 2.42 -24.04
N VAL A 32 -4.48 1.83 -23.50
CA VAL A 32 -4.54 1.16 -22.18
C VAL A 32 -4.83 2.17 -21.06
N GLN A 33 -4.20 3.34 -21.12
CA GLN A 33 -4.40 4.39 -20.12
C GLN A 33 -5.78 5.05 -20.28
N LEU A 34 -6.22 5.26 -21.52
CA LEU A 34 -7.57 5.74 -21.80
C LEU A 34 -8.63 4.78 -21.23
N ASN A 35 -8.52 3.49 -21.55
CA ASN A 35 -9.46 2.48 -21.06
C ASN A 35 -9.47 2.41 -19.52
N SER A 36 -8.32 2.65 -18.88
CA SER A 36 -8.22 2.73 -17.41
C SER A 36 -8.99 3.93 -16.86
N ILE A 37 -8.86 5.12 -17.47
CA ILE A 37 -9.62 6.33 -17.10
C ILE A 37 -11.13 6.11 -17.27
N GLU A 38 -11.54 5.46 -18.36
CA GLU A 38 -12.94 5.10 -18.63
C GLU A 38 -13.46 4.08 -17.59
N ALA A 39 -12.68 3.05 -17.27
CA ALA A 39 -13.03 2.03 -16.29
C ALA A 39 -13.21 2.60 -14.87
N LEU A 40 -12.40 3.60 -14.51
CA LEU A 40 -12.55 4.37 -13.26
C LEU A 40 -13.82 5.25 -13.25
N GLY A 41 -14.49 5.41 -14.39
CA GLY A 41 -15.73 6.19 -14.52
C GLY A 41 -15.50 7.70 -14.62
N LEU A 42 -14.28 8.16 -14.82
CA LEU A 42 -13.94 9.60 -14.77
C LEU A 42 -14.60 10.42 -15.91
N LEU A 43 -14.95 9.75 -17.01
CA LEU A 43 -15.64 10.38 -18.15
C LEU A 43 -17.17 10.35 -18.04
N LYS A 44 -17.73 9.67 -17.03
CA LYS A 44 -19.19 9.59 -16.79
C LYS A 44 -19.73 10.91 -16.24
N ASP A 45 -21.04 11.08 -16.34
CA ASP A 45 -21.78 12.23 -15.79
C ASP A 45 -22.15 12.07 -14.32
N ASP A 46 -21.51 11.14 -13.61
CA ASP A 46 -21.69 10.93 -12.18
C ASP A 46 -21.34 12.21 -11.40
N GLN A 47 -22.17 12.53 -10.39
CA GLN A 47 -21.88 13.65 -9.51
C GLN A 47 -20.64 13.36 -8.66
N VAL A 48 -19.73 14.32 -8.60
CA VAL A 48 -18.53 14.24 -7.78
C VAL A 48 -18.64 15.18 -6.58
N HIS A 49 -18.18 14.73 -5.43
CA HIS A 49 -18.02 15.60 -4.26
C HIS A 49 -16.79 16.47 -4.47
N LYS A 50 -16.98 17.79 -4.61
CA LYS A 50 -15.88 18.73 -4.80
C LYS A 50 -15.20 19.02 -3.47
N ASP A 51 -13.95 18.63 -3.35
CA ASP A 51 -13.08 18.92 -2.21
C ASP A 51 -12.17 20.14 -2.50
N ASN A 52 -11.23 20.43 -1.59
CA ASN A 52 -10.39 21.63 -1.63
C ASN A 52 -9.58 21.76 -2.94
N THR A 53 -9.04 20.65 -3.43
CA THR A 53 -8.26 20.61 -4.67
C THR A 53 -8.81 19.53 -5.63
N PRO A 54 -8.48 19.60 -6.94
CA PRO A 54 -8.80 18.52 -7.87
C PRO A 54 -8.21 17.17 -7.45
N LEU A 55 -7.04 17.18 -6.79
CA LEU A 55 -6.42 15.98 -6.27
C LEU A 55 -7.24 15.40 -5.11
N ASP A 56 -7.65 16.21 -4.14
CA ASP A 56 -8.49 15.74 -3.02
C ASP A 56 -9.82 15.18 -3.53
N THR A 57 -10.42 15.87 -4.50
CA THR A 57 -11.65 15.44 -5.16
C THR A 57 -11.47 14.07 -5.83
N LEU A 58 -10.36 13.88 -6.55
CA LEU A 58 -10.04 12.62 -7.21
C LEU A 58 -9.74 11.52 -6.19
N SER A 59 -8.98 11.81 -5.13
CA SER A 59 -8.66 10.87 -4.06
C SER A 59 -9.90 10.38 -3.34
N ASN A 60 -10.84 11.28 -2.99
CA ASN A 60 -12.12 10.93 -2.37
C ASN A 60 -13.04 10.16 -3.31
N TYR A 61 -13.04 10.50 -4.60
CA TYR A 61 -13.78 9.73 -5.60
C TYR A 61 -13.23 8.30 -5.72
N LEU A 62 -11.91 8.15 -5.89
CA LEU A 62 -11.25 6.87 -6.07
C LEU A 62 -11.30 6.00 -4.81
N SER A 63 -11.20 6.58 -3.61
CA SER A 63 -11.25 5.82 -2.35
C SER A 63 -12.57 5.08 -2.19
N LYS A 64 -13.68 5.61 -2.69
CA LYS A 64 -15.00 4.95 -2.68
C LYS A 64 -15.14 3.94 -3.82
N ARG A 65 -14.48 4.21 -4.95
CA ARG A 65 -14.60 3.41 -6.19
C ARG A 65 -13.72 2.15 -6.17
N LEU A 66 -12.58 2.23 -5.50
CA LEU A 66 -11.57 1.19 -5.38
C LEU A 66 -11.47 0.68 -3.93
N ASP A 67 -12.55 0.80 -3.17
CA ASP A 67 -12.65 0.24 -1.83
C ASP A 67 -12.78 -1.28 -1.89
N PHE A 68 -12.36 -1.96 -0.82
CA PHE A 68 -12.53 -3.40 -0.72
C PHE A 68 -14.01 -3.77 -0.58
N GLY A 69 -14.48 -4.64 -1.47
CA GLY A 69 -15.83 -5.20 -1.41
C GLY A 69 -16.00 -6.26 -0.32
N PRO A 70 -17.26 -6.63 -0.01
CA PRO A 70 -17.54 -7.72 0.93
C PRO A 70 -16.87 -9.02 0.51
N GLY A 71 -16.09 -9.62 1.42
CA GLY A 71 -15.38 -10.88 1.20
C GLY A 71 -14.06 -10.77 0.44
N GLU A 72 -13.69 -9.58 -0.04
CA GLU A 72 -12.36 -9.33 -0.60
C GLU A 72 -11.29 -9.32 0.51
N ARG A 73 -10.04 -9.57 0.12
CA ARG A 73 -8.91 -9.66 1.05
C ARG A 73 -7.75 -8.85 0.50
N ASP A 74 -7.06 -8.13 1.38
CA ASP A 74 -5.81 -7.47 1.05
C ASP A 74 -4.61 -8.44 1.20
N LEU A 75 -3.47 -7.97 0.74
CA LEU A 75 -2.21 -8.69 0.76
C LEU A 75 -1.07 -7.73 1.10
N VAL A 76 -0.22 -8.12 2.05
CA VAL A 76 1.06 -7.48 2.32
C VAL A 76 2.17 -8.41 1.87
N VAL A 77 3.07 -7.89 1.03
CA VAL A 77 4.29 -8.58 0.59
C VAL A 77 5.48 -7.72 0.94
N LEU A 78 6.42 -8.28 1.71
CA LEU A 78 7.70 -7.66 2.04
C LEU A 78 8.82 -8.62 1.65
N ARG A 79 9.81 -8.12 0.90
CA ARG A 79 11.00 -8.87 0.52
C ARG A 79 12.25 -8.07 0.87
N HIS A 80 13.14 -8.69 1.63
CA HIS A 80 14.52 -8.26 1.75
C HIS A 80 15.41 -9.19 0.93
N GLU A 81 16.38 -8.59 0.24
CA GLU A 81 17.49 -9.31 -0.41
C GLU A 81 18.79 -8.75 0.13
N ILE A 82 19.61 -9.63 0.70
CA ILE A 82 20.81 -9.26 1.44
C ILE A 82 21.98 -10.03 0.82
N GLY A 83 22.89 -9.30 0.18
CA GLY A 83 24.18 -9.84 -0.25
C GLY A 83 25.17 -9.83 0.92
N ILE A 84 25.75 -10.97 1.23
CA ILE A 84 26.68 -11.18 2.34
C ILE A 84 28.02 -11.63 1.78
N THR A 85 29.09 -10.90 2.10
CA THR A 85 30.47 -11.34 1.89
C THR A 85 31.02 -11.82 3.21
N TRP A 86 31.31 -13.12 3.28
CA TRP A 86 31.86 -13.74 4.48
C TRP A 86 33.37 -13.47 4.60
N PRO A 87 33.97 -13.56 5.81
CA PRO A 87 35.40 -13.31 6.02
C PRO A 87 36.33 -14.21 5.18
N ASP A 88 35.85 -15.37 4.75
CA ASP A 88 36.57 -16.31 3.88
C ASP A 88 36.39 -16.02 2.38
N GLY A 89 35.72 -14.92 2.02
CA GLY A 89 35.46 -14.49 0.65
C GLY A 89 34.25 -15.13 -0.01
N ARG A 90 33.57 -16.10 0.63
CA ARG A 90 32.33 -16.69 0.08
C ARG A 90 31.23 -15.63 0.02
N GLN A 91 30.40 -15.73 -1.01
CA GLN A 91 29.26 -14.85 -1.20
C GLN A 91 27.94 -15.62 -0.99
N GLU A 92 27.02 -14.99 -0.28
CA GLU A 92 25.68 -15.51 -0.04
C GLU A 92 24.66 -14.43 -0.40
N LEU A 93 23.62 -14.81 -1.13
CA LEU A 93 22.40 -14.05 -1.30
C LEU A 93 21.33 -14.61 -0.36
N LYS A 94 20.95 -13.84 0.65
CA LYS A 94 19.91 -14.19 1.61
C LYS A 94 18.62 -13.41 1.32
N GLY A 95 17.55 -14.12 1.03
CA GLY A 95 16.20 -13.59 0.85
C GLY A 95 15.34 -13.79 2.10
N ILE A 96 14.59 -12.76 2.50
CA ILE A 96 13.60 -12.82 3.59
C ILE A 96 12.27 -12.36 3.01
N ASN A 97 11.26 -13.22 3.00
CA ASN A 97 9.95 -12.95 2.40
C ASN A 97 8.85 -13.09 3.45
N LEU A 98 8.08 -12.03 3.66
CA LEU A 98 6.85 -12.02 4.43
C LEU A 98 5.68 -11.86 3.46
N VAL A 99 4.71 -12.76 3.56
CA VAL A 99 3.46 -12.72 2.81
C VAL A 99 2.33 -12.87 3.83
N SER A 100 1.48 -11.85 3.94
CA SER A 100 0.34 -11.85 4.87
C SER A 100 -0.94 -11.53 4.11
N TYR A 101 -1.96 -12.37 4.29
CA TYR A 101 -3.29 -12.16 3.71
C TYR A 101 -4.25 -11.65 4.78
N GLY A 102 -5.12 -10.72 4.39
CA GLY A 102 -6.24 -10.29 5.22
C GLY A 102 -7.25 -11.41 5.41
N GLU A 103 -8.09 -11.26 6.43
CA GLU A 103 -9.24 -12.12 6.66
C GLU A 103 -10.50 -11.46 6.09
N ALA A 104 -11.29 -12.21 5.31
CA ALA A 104 -12.49 -11.71 4.66
C ALA A 104 -13.54 -11.14 5.65
N ASN A 105 -13.61 -11.70 6.86
CA ASN A 105 -14.51 -11.27 7.94
C ASN A 105 -13.72 -10.89 9.21
N GLY A 106 -12.48 -10.42 9.06
CA GLY A 106 -11.58 -10.12 10.17
C GLY A 106 -10.69 -8.93 9.88
N TYR A 107 -9.49 -8.92 10.45
CA TYR A 107 -8.52 -7.85 10.20
C TYR A 107 -7.82 -8.04 8.85
N SER A 108 -7.62 -6.93 8.14
CA SER A 108 -6.78 -6.88 6.95
C SER A 108 -5.31 -7.17 7.28
N ALA A 109 -4.54 -7.68 6.32
CA ALA A 109 -3.10 -7.87 6.47
C ALA A 109 -2.41 -6.55 6.85
N MET A 110 -2.81 -5.43 6.25
CA MET A 110 -2.31 -4.11 6.61
C MET A 110 -2.61 -3.76 8.07
N ALA A 111 -3.86 -3.95 8.53
CA ALA A 111 -4.23 -3.67 9.92
C ALA A 111 -3.45 -4.51 10.93
N LYS A 112 -3.24 -5.81 10.64
CA LYS A 112 -2.44 -6.71 11.48
C LYS A 112 -0.97 -6.29 11.52
N THR A 113 -0.36 -6.13 10.35
CA THR A 113 1.08 -5.84 10.21
C THR A 113 1.50 -4.46 10.71
N VAL A 114 0.55 -3.52 10.87
CA VAL A 114 0.79 -2.21 11.48
C VAL A 114 0.36 -2.18 12.95
N GLY A 115 -0.85 -2.67 13.24
CA GLY A 115 -1.44 -2.60 14.58
C GLY A 115 -0.79 -3.54 15.59
N TYR A 116 -0.44 -4.76 15.19
CA TYR A 116 0.12 -5.75 16.12
C TYR A 116 1.50 -5.33 16.63
N PRO A 117 2.44 -4.85 15.79
CA PRO A 117 3.71 -4.32 16.31
C PRO A 117 3.52 -3.18 17.31
N ALA A 118 2.57 -2.27 17.05
CA ALA A 118 2.26 -1.17 17.95
C ALA A 118 1.69 -1.66 19.29
N ALA A 119 0.73 -2.59 19.26
CA ALA A 119 0.12 -3.15 20.46
C ALA A 119 1.12 -3.96 21.31
N ILE A 120 1.92 -4.82 20.67
CA ILE A 120 2.94 -5.63 21.33
C ILE A 120 4.00 -4.71 21.97
N THR A 121 4.50 -3.72 21.23
CA THR A 121 5.51 -2.78 21.75
C THR A 121 4.95 -1.96 22.91
N THR A 122 3.70 -1.50 22.80
CA THR A 122 3.01 -0.80 23.90
C THR A 122 2.99 -1.66 25.16
N ARG A 123 2.65 -2.96 25.02
CA ARG A 123 2.67 -3.90 26.13
C ARG A 123 4.08 -4.07 26.72
N MET A 124 5.11 -4.20 25.88
CA MET A 124 6.50 -4.32 26.33
C MET A 124 6.98 -3.08 27.12
N VAL A 125 6.54 -1.88 26.73
CA VAL A 125 6.82 -0.65 27.49
C VAL A 125 6.13 -0.69 28.85
N LEU A 126 4.83 -1.05 28.89
CA LEU A 126 4.05 -1.12 30.13
C LEU A 126 4.56 -2.19 31.10
N ASP A 127 5.04 -3.32 30.59
CA ASP A 127 5.62 -4.40 31.39
C ASP A 127 7.08 -4.12 31.82
N GLY A 128 7.66 -2.98 31.42
CA GLY A 128 9.02 -2.58 31.77
C GLY A 128 10.13 -3.37 31.06
N GLU A 129 9.80 -4.07 29.97
CA GLU A 129 10.76 -4.80 29.14
C GLU A 129 11.63 -3.83 28.32
N ILE A 130 11.06 -2.71 27.88
CA ILE A 130 11.78 -1.64 27.19
C ILE A 130 12.15 -0.56 28.22
N GLN A 131 13.41 -0.53 28.64
CA GLN A 131 13.91 0.38 29.67
C GLN A 131 14.61 1.64 29.13
N GLY A 132 14.82 1.72 27.82
CA GLY A 132 15.40 2.90 27.21
C GLY A 132 14.49 4.12 27.36
N HIS A 133 15.08 5.31 27.49
CA HIS A 133 14.35 6.58 27.57
C HIS A 133 14.66 7.47 26.36
N GLY A 134 13.70 8.30 25.96
CA GLY A 134 13.82 9.21 24.82
C GLY A 134 13.12 8.69 23.56
N ILE A 135 13.59 9.13 22.39
CA ILE A 135 13.06 8.70 21.09
C ILE A 135 13.81 7.44 20.67
N ILE A 136 13.14 6.30 20.73
CA ILE A 136 13.76 4.98 20.52
C ILE A 136 13.15 4.31 19.30
N LEU A 137 14.03 3.71 18.50
CA LEU A 137 13.68 2.91 17.34
C LEU A 137 13.98 1.42 17.62
N PRO A 138 13.27 0.48 16.98
CA PRO A 138 13.38 -0.96 17.26
C PRO A 138 14.62 -1.59 16.59
N PHE A 139 15.81 -1.01 16.80
CA PHE A 139 17.06 -1.47 16.19
C PHE A 139 17.89 -2.35 17.12
N THR A 140 17.64 -2.29 18.43
CA THR A 140 18.39 -3.05 19.42
C THR A 140 17.75 -4.43 19.64
N ARG A 141 18.60 -5.42 19.93
CA ARG A 141 18.22 -6.84 20.03
C ARG A 141 17.19 -7.11 21.12
N ASP A 142 17.28 -6.38 22.23
CA ASP A 142 16.35 -6.42 23.35
C ASP A 142 14.93 -5.95 22.96
N ILE A 143 14.79 -5.15 21.90
CA ILE A 143 13.47 -4.71 21.40
C ILE A 143 13.00 -5.60 20.26
N TYR A 144 13.78 -5.71 19.18
CA TYR A 144 13.26 -6.34 17.95
C TYR A 144 13.10 -7.86 18.10
N LYS A 145 13.96 -8.56 18.86
CA LYS A 145 13.83 -10.01 19.01
C LYS A 145 12.51 -10.43 19.68
N PRO A 146 12.18 -9.95 20.90
CA PRO A 146 10.91 -10.32 21.52
C PRO A 146 9.71 -9.85 20.71
N LEU A 147 9.80 -8.68 20.05
CA LEU A 147 8.76 -8.19 19.15
C LEU A 147 8.51 -9.17 17.99
N ILE A 148 9.56 -9.59 17.28
CA ILE A 148 9.45 -10.57 16.18
C ILE A 148 8.89 -11.90 16.67
N THR A 149 9.36 -12.42 17.81
CA THR A 149 8.83 -13.67 18.37
C THR A 149 7.34 -13.57 18.70
N ARG A 150 6.88 -12.46 19.28
CA ARG A 150 5.45 -12.25 19.56
C ARG A 150 4.64 -12.08 18.29
N LEU A 151 5.16 -11.39 17.27
CA LEU A 151 4.52 -11.29 15.96
C LEU A 151 4.36 -12.65 15.27
N GLN A 152 5.35 -13.54 15.40
CA GLN A 152 5.26 -14.91 14.90
C GLN A 152 4.12 -15.70 15.57
N ASN A 153 3.92 -15.51 16.88
CA ASN A 153 2.80 -16.13 17.61
C ASN A 153 1.44 -15.62 17.15
N GLU A 154 1.36 -14.38 16.65
CA GLU A 154 0.17 -13.79 16.02
C GLU A 154 0.03 -14.16 14.52
N GLY A 155 0.85 -15.07 14.02
CA GLY A 155 0.82 -15.55 12.62
C GLY A 155 1.53 -14.64 11.62
N ILE A 156 2.19 -13.56 12.07
CA ILE A 156 3.01 -12.69 11.19
C ILE A 156 4.42 -13.29 11.13
N THR A 157 4.67 -14.06 10.08
CA THR A 157 5.92 -14.82 9.90
C THR A 157 6.60 -14.48 8.58
N ALA A 158 7.92 -14.60 8.55
CA ALA A 158 8.72 -14.47 7.35
C ALA A 158 9.46 -15.78 7.07
N SER A 159 9.63 -16.10 5.80
CA SER A 159 10.41 -17.23 5.31
C SER A 159 11.78 -16.75 4.85
N GLU A 160 12.82 -17.53 5.13
CA GLU A 160 14.20 -17.21 4.75
C GLU A 160 14.71 -18.22 3.71
N LYS A 161 15.48 -17.74 2.74
CA LYS A 161 16.17 -18.58 1.75
C LYS A 161 17.58 -18.06 1.52
N SER A 162 18.56 -18.96 1.62
CA SER A 162 19.97 -18.64 1.32
C SER A 162 20.39 -19.29 0.01
N THR A 163 21.12 -18.55 -0.82
CA THR A 163 21.72 -19.03 -2.08
C THR A 163 23.19 -18.63 -2.08
N TRP A 164 24.09 -19.61 -2.20
CA TRP A 164 25.53 -19.37 -2.27
C TRP A 164 25.92 -19.06 -3.72
N LEU A 165 26.78 -18.05 -3.91
CA LEU A 165 27.29 -17.60 -5.21
C LEU A 165 28.70 -18.14 -5.48
#